data_AF-A0A951GKU2-F1
#
_entry.id   AF-A0A951GKU2-F1
#
_cell.length_a   1.000
_cell.length_b   1.000
_cell.length_c   1.000
_cell.angle_alpha   90.00
_cell.angle_beta   90.00
_cell.angle_gamma   90.00
#
_symmetry.space_group_name_H-M   'P 1'
#
loop_
_entity.id
_entity.type
_entity.pdbx_description
1 polymer ?
#
loop_
_entity_poly.entity_id
_entity_poly.type
_entity_poly.pdbx_seq_one_letter_code
_entity_poly.pdbx_strand_id
1 'polypeptide(L)'
;MRAARTLPMPVPIAAGAVIATVAQLATIPEEDIWLAKQKSARTRRAYRLDVQHFMRTLGIAALDELRQADHRAVIAWERFMREVEHAAASTIRRRLAAL
;
A
#
# COMPACT_ATOMS: atom_id res chain seq x y z
N MET A 1 32.10 -34.48 48.66
CA MET A 1 31.78 -34.71 47.24
C MET A 1 30.90 -33.55 46.75
N ARG A 2 31.45 -32.59 46.00
CA ARG A 2 30.69 -31.45 45.45
C ARG A 2 30.32 -31.77 44.01
N ALA A 3 29.03 -31.85 43.71
CA ALA A 3 28.52 -32.06 42.36
C ALA A 3 28.82 -30.83 41.50
N ALA A 4 29.54 -31.02 40.40
CA ALA A 4 29.79 -29.97 39.42
C ALA A 4 28.47 -29.69 38.69
N ARG A 5 27.90 -28.51 38.95
CA ARG A 5 26.72 -27.99 38.25
C ARG A 5 27.14 -27.65 36.82
N THR A 6 26.84 -28.52 35.87
CA THR A 6 27.00 -28.26 34.44
C THR A 6 26.14 -27.04 34.08
N LEU A 7 26.81 -25.93 33.77
CA LEU A 7 26.17 -24.76 33.18
C LEU A 7 25.70 -25.14 31.76
N PRO A 8 24.45 -24.85 31.38
CA PRO A 8 24.02 -25.05 30.01
C PRO A 8 24.83 -24.15 29.08
N MET A 9 25.42 -24.74 28.04
CA MET A 9 26.09 -24.02 26.97
C MET A 9 25.14 -22.97 26.35
N PRO A 10 25.63 -21.80 25.94
CA PRO A 10 24.82 -20.82 25.25
C PRO A 10 24.29 -21.45 23.96
N VAL A 11 22.97 -21.58 23.86
CA VAL A 11 22.29 -21.94 22.62
C VAL A 11 22.69 -20.87 21.60
N PRO A 12 23.29 -21.22 20.44
CA PRO A 12 23.54 -20.24 19.40
C PRO A 12 22.18 -19.72 18.96
N ILE A 13 21.88 -18.47 19.31
CA ILE A 13 20.76 -17.73 18.75
C ILE A 13 21.08 -17.68 17.26
N ALA A 14 20.34 -18.47 16.45
CA ALA A 14 20.51 -18.49 15.02
C ALA A 14 20.55 -17.03 14.53
N ALA A 15 21.70 -16.64 13.99
CA ALA A 15 21.93 -15.28 13.51
C ALA A 15 20.73 -14.89 12.64
N GLY A 16 20.14 -13.75 13.01
CA GLY A 16 18.76 -13.37 12.70
C GLY A 16 18.29 -13.82 11.32
N ALA A 17 17.17 -14.53 11.30
CA ALA A 17 16.46 -14.87 10.08
C ALA A 17 16.17 -13.59 9.29
N VAL A 18 17.00 -13.31 8.28
CA VAL A 18 16.76 -12.21 7.35
C VAL A 18 15.58 -12.64 6.49
N ILE A 19 14.42 -12.01 6.71
CA ILE A 19 13.18 -12.34 6.01
C ILE A 19 13.31 -12.04 4.51
N ALA A 20 14.02 -10.98 4.14
CA ALA A 20 14.40 -10.63 2.76
C ALA A 20 15.52 -9.56 2.76
N THR A 21 16.30 -9.50 1.68
CA THR A 21 17.28 -8.43 1.43
C THR A 21 16.62 -7.19 0.82
N VAL A 22 17.25 -6.01 0.93
CA VAL A 22 16.73 -4.75 0.35
C VAL A 22 16.52 -4.87 -1.17
N ALA A 23 17.43 -5.55 -1.88
CA ALA A 23 17.28 -5.81 -3.31
C ALA A 23 16.07 -6.68 -3.64
N GLN A 24 15.75 -7.68 -2.80
CA GLN A 24 14.55 -8.50 -2.95
C GLN A 24 13.28 -7.72 -2.65
N LEU A 25 13.29 -6.84 -1.63
CA LEU A 25 12.15 -5.97 -1.32
C LEU A 25 11.86 -4.97 -2.44
N ALA A 26 12.88 -4.49 -3.15
CA ALA A 26 12.72 -3.59 -4.29
C ALA A 26 12.06 -4.25 -5.52
N THR A 27 12.01 -5.59 -5.58
CA THR A 27 11.26 -6.32 -6.63
C THR A 27 9.77 -6.44 -6.32
N ILE A 28 9.34 -6.14 -5.09
CA ILE A 28 7.93 -6.12 -4.74
C ILE A 28 7.30 -4.92 -5.44
N PRO A 29 6.29 -5.12 -6.29
CA PRO A 29 5.57 -4.01 -6.89
C PRO A 29 5.02 -3.12 -5.77
N GLU A 30 5.23 -1.81 -5.90
CA GLU A 30 4.85 -0.85 -4.85
C GLU A 30 3.34 -0.91 -4.57
N GLU A 31 2.53 -1.33 -5.55
CA GLU A 31 1.10 -1.60 -5.37
C GLU A 31 0.80 -2.70 -4.32
N ASP A 32 1.67 -3.72 -4.21
CA ASP A 32 1.51 -4.80 -3.24
C ASP A 32 1.88 -4.32 -1.84
N ILE A 33 2.91 -3.48 -1.72
CA ILE A 33 3.30 -2.84 -0.45
C ILE A 33 2.21 -1.87 0.02
N TRP A 34 1.70 -1.05 -0.89
CA TRP A 34 0.70 -0.03 -0.60
C TRP A 34 -0.66 -0.65 -0.21
N LEU A 35 -1.09 -1.71 -0.89
CA LEU A 35 -2.31 -2.44 -0.54
C LEU A 35 -2.14 -3.34 0.69
N ALA A 36 -0.95 -3.90 0.93
CA ALA A 36 -0.67 -4.71 2.12
C ALA A 36 -0.80 -3.92 3.43
N LYS A 37 -0.64 -2.59 3.41
CA LYS A 37 -0.91 -1.74 4.59
C LYS A 37 -2.38 -1.77 5.05
N GLN A 38 -3.32 -2.15 4.18
CA GLN A 38 -4.75 -2.17 4.51
C GLN A 38 -5.22 -3.54 5.03
N LYS A 39 -5.65 -3.58 6.29
CA LYS A 39 -5.93 -4.81 7.06
C LYS A 39 -7.05 -5.70 6.50
N SER A 40 -8.05 -5.13 5.81
CA SER A 40 -9.21 -5.88 5.28
C SER A 40 -9.15 -6.05 3.76
N ALA A 41 -9.39 -7.27 3.29
CA ALA A 41 -9.51 -7.58 1.86
C ALA A 41 -10.61 -6.77 1.16
N ARG A 42 -11.72 -6.49 1.87
CA ARG A 42 -12.81 -5.66 1.37
C ARG A 42 -12.36 -4.21 1.17
N THR A 43 -11.61 -3.66 2.13
CA THR A 43 -11.06 -2.30 2.04
C THR A 43 -10.04 -2.20 0.91
N ARG A 44 -9.16 -3.19 0.76
CA ARG A 44 -8.22 -3.27 -0.39
C ARG A 44 -8.94 -3.25 -1.73
N ARG A 45 -10.02 -4.02 -1.89
CA ARG A 45 -10.79 -4.05 -3.14
C ARG A 45 -11.45 -2.71 -3.42
N ALA A 46 -12.04 -2.07 -2.41
CA ALA A 46 -12.67 -0.75 -2.58
C ALA A 46 -11.65 0.30 -3.04
N TYR A 47 -10.48 0.35 -2.38
CA TYR A 47 -9.44 1.33 -2.71
C TYR A 47 -8.85 1.07 -4.09
N ARG A 48 -8.63 -0.20 -4.46
CA ARG A 48 -8.19 -0.57 -5.81
C ARG A 48 -9.16 -0.06 -6.89
N LEU A 49 -10.48 -0.19 -6.66
CA LEU A 49 -11.49 0.31 -7.58
C LEU A 49 -11.49 1.83 -7.69
N ASP A 50 -11.24 2.52 -6.57
CA ASP A 50 -11.17 3.98 -6.54
C ASP A 50 -9.91 4.50 -7.26
N VAL A 51 -8.74 3.87 -7.09
CA VAL A 51 -7.53 4.18 -7.87
C VAL A 51 -7.73 3.91 -9.35
N GLN A 52 -8.35 2.79 -9.71
CA GLN A 52 -8.65 2.51 -11.11
C GLN A 52 -9.62 3.52 -11.71
N HIS A 53 -10.54 4.06 -10.90
CA HIS A 53 -11.43 5.14 -11.33
C HIS A 53 -10.62 6.42 -11.56
N PHE A 54 -9.75 6.81 -10.64
CA PHE A 54 -8.81 7.92 -10.82
C PHE A 54 -7.98 7.80 -12.10
N MET A 55 -7.33 6.65 -12.30
CA MET A 55 -6.50 6.40 -13.48
C MET A 55 -7.31 6.52 -14.78
N ARG A 56 -8.49 5.90 -14.85
CA ARG A 56 -9.36 5.99 -16.03
C ARG A 56 -9.85 7.41 -16.29
N THR A 57 -10.19 8.16 -15.25
CA THR A 57 -10.67 9.54 -15.42
C THR A 57 -9.58 10.46 -15.96
N LEU A 58 -8.34 10.27 -15.53
CA LEU A 58 -7.21 11.11 -15.94
C LEU A 58 -6.44 10.57 -17.16
N GLY A 59 -6.85 9.43 -17.72
CA GLY A 59 -6.16 8.80 -18.84
C GLY A 59 -4.78 8.23 -18.48
N ILE A 60 -4.54 7.96 -17.20
CA ILE A 60 -3.29 7.37 -16.70
C ILE A 60 -3.29 5.89 -17.08
N ALA A 61 -2.33 5.48 -17.92
CA ALA A 61 -2.27 4.12 -18.44
C ALA A 61 -1.25 3.25 -17.67
N ALA A 62 -0.26 3.88 -17.04
CA ALA A 62 0.83 3.19 -16.36
C ALA A 62 0.99 3.64 -14.90
N LEU A 63 1.57 2.76 -14.08
CA LEU A 63 1.83 3.07 -12.67
C LEU A 63 2.89 4.16 -12.50
N ASP A 64 3.85 4.24 -13.43
CA ASP A 64 4.87 5.29 -13.42
C ASP A 64 4.27 6.68 -13.64
N GLU A 65 3.24 6.80 -14.48
CA GLU A 65 2.46 8.03 -14.65
C GLU A 65 1.64 8.34 -13.39
N LEU A 66 1.07 7.33 -12.74
CA LEU A 66 0.36 7.50 -11.47
C LEU A 66 1.27 8.09 -10.39
N ARG A 67 2.55 7.69 -10.35
CA ARG A 67 3.54 8.26 -9.40
C ARG A 67 3.85 9.74 -9.65
N GLN A 68 3.62 10.23 -10.87
CA GLN A 68 3.76 11.65 -11.21
C GLN A 68 2.49 12.47 -10.89
N ALA A 69 1.39 11.81 -10.48
CA ALA A 69 0.17 12.51 -10.13
C ALA A 69 0.39 13.37 -8.89
N ASP A 70 0.17 14.68 -9.04
CA ASP A 70 0.30 15.66 -7.99
C ASP A 70 -1.07 16.09 -7.43
N HIS A 71 -1.07 17.09 -6.54
CA HIS A 71 -2.30 17.62 -5.97
C HIS A 71 -3.27 18.20 -7.04
N ARG A 72 -2.76 18.64 -8.19
CA ARG A 72 -3.58 19.20 -9.28
C ARG A 72 -4.41 18.09 -9.93
N ALA A 73 -3.82 16.90 -10.09
CA ALA A 73 -4.53 15.71 -10.57
C ALA A 73 -5.69 15.32 -9.63
N VAL A 74 -5.48 15.39 -8.31
CA VAL A 74 -6.51 15.10 -7.30
C VAL A 74 -7.67 16.12 -7.36
N ILE A 75 -7.36 17.42 -7.48
CA ILE A 75 -8.37 18.47 -7.63
C ILE A 75 -9.17 18.29 -8.92
N ALA A 76 -8.50 17.98 -10.03
CA ALA A 76 -9.15 17.75 -11.32
C ALA A 76 -10.13 16.57 -11.24
N TRP A 77 -9.72 15.50 -10.57
CA TRP A 77 -10.58 14.34 -10.34
C TRP A 77 -11.77 14.65 -9.43
N GLU A 78 -11.57 15.41 -8.35
CA GLU A 78 -12.67 15.85 -7.48
C GLU A 78 -13.71 16.66 -8.26
N ARG A 79 -13.25 17.63 -9.06
CA ARG A 79 -14.12 18.43 -9.92
C ARG A 79 -14.87 17.56 -10.91
N PHE A 80 -14.20 16.61 -11.58
CA PHE A 80 -14.86 15.68 -12.48
C PHE A 80 -15.99 14.90 -11.77
N MET A 81 -15.72 14.33 -10.59
CA MET A 81 -16.76 13.59 -9.85
C MET A 81 -17.94 14.49 -9.44
N ARG A 82 -17.68 15.74 -9.08
CA ARG A 82 -18.70 16.70 -8.65
C ARG A 82 -19.53 17.24 -9.81
N GLU A 83 -18.86 17.66 -10.87
CA GLU A 83 -19.42 18.45 -11.96
C GLU A 83 -19.91 17.59 -13.12
N VAL A 84 -19.26 16.44 -13.37
CA VAL A 84 -19.58 15.54 -14.48
C VAL A 84 -20.36 14.32 -14.00
N GLU A 85 -19.89 13.63 -12.95
CA GLU A 85 -20.60 12.44 -12.42
C GLU A 85 -21.75 12.79 -11.46
N HIS A 86 -21.82 14.05 -11.01
CA HIS A 86 -22.75 14.49 -9.96
C HIS A 86 -22.73 13.58 -8.71
N ALA A 87 -21.55 13.08 -8.35
CA ALA A 87 -21.37 12.15 -7.26
C ALA A 87 -21.72 12.79 -5.91
N ALA A 88 -22.36 12.01 -5.03
CA ALA A 88 -22.64 12.44 -3.66
C ALA A 88 -21.33 12.78 -2.91
N ALA A 89 -21.39 13.78 -2.01
CA ALA A 89 -20.23 14.21 -1.23
C ALA A 89 -19.59 13.09 -0.38
N SER A 90 -20.37 12.10 0.06
CA SER A 90 -19.87 10.92 0.77
C SER A 90 -19.03 10.01 -0.14
N THR A 91 -19.43 9.84 -1.40
CA THR A 91 -18.71 9.08 -2.41
C THR A 91 -17.39 9.76 -2.76
N ILE A 92 -17.41 11.08 -2.96
CA ILE A 92 -16.20 11.88 -3.24
C ILE A 92 -15.20 11.73 -2.10
N ARG A 93 -15.61 11.95 -0.84
CA ARG A 93 -14.72 11.80 0.33
C ARG A 93 -14.14 10.39 0.45
N ARG A 94 -14.95 9.35 0.21
CA ARG A 94 -14.50 7.95 0.24
C ARG A 94 -13.42 7.69 -0.81
N ARG A 95 -13.62 8.19 -2.03
CA ARG A 95 -12.68 8.04 -3.15
C ARG A 95 -11.39 8.81 -2.93
N LEU A 96 -11.47 10.04 -2.41
CA LEU A 96 -10.29 10.84 -2.06
C LEU A 96 -9.46 10.20 -0.94
N ALA A 97 -10.08 9.51 0.01
CA ALA A 97 -9.36 8.80 1.07
C ALA A 97 -8.58 7.56 0.58
N ALA A 98 -8.71 7.19 -0.70
CA ALA A 98 -8.00 6.09 -1.32
C ALA A 98 -6.69 6.51 -2.01
N LEU A 99 -6.39 7.81 -2.11
CA LEU A 99 -5.14 8.36 -2.67
C LEU A 99 -4.36 9.08 -1.57
#